data_AF-C4WYJ9-F1
#
_entry.id   AF-C4WYJ9-F1
#
_cell.length_a   1.000
_cell.length_b   1.000
_cell.length_c   1.000
_cell.angle_alpha   90.00
_cell.angle_beta   90.00
_cell.angle_gamma   90.00
#
_symmetry.space_group_name_H-M   'P 1'
#
loop_
_entity.id
_entity.type
_entity.pdbx_description
1 polymer ?
#
loop_
_entity_poly.entity_id
_entity_poly.type
_entity_poly.pdbx_seq_one_letter_code
_entity_poly.pdbx_strand_id
1 'polypeptide(L)'
;NNSLSGQIPQSLTNISTLQVLDLSNNNLSGAVPSTGSFSLFTPISFGNNPNLRGPGTTKPCPGAPPFSPPSPFNPPTPPAAQGEF
;
A
#
# COMPACT_ATOMS: atom_id res chain seq x y z
N ASN A 1 7.43 -23.37 7.15
CA ASN A 1 5.97 -23.21 7.05
C ASN A 1 5.44 -23.12 8.45
N ASN A 2 5.23 -21.90 8.95
CA ASN A 2 4.51 -21.72 10.19
C ASN A 2 3.07 -21.40 9.76
N SER A 3 2.07 -22.10 10.28
CA SER A 3 0.67 -21.83 9.90
C SER A 3 0.16 -20.57 10.61
N LEU A 4 0.97 -19.51 10.68
CA LEU A 4 0.60 -18.25 11.33
C LEU A 4 -0.53 -17.62 10.53
N SER A 5 -1.60 -17.26 11.23
CA SER A 5 -2.79 -16.68 10.65
C SER A 5 -3.25 -15.48 11.45
N GLY A 6 -4.03 -14.60 10.82
CA GLY A 6 -4.49 -13.36 11.44
C GLY A 6 -3.68 -12.16 10.98
N GLN A 7 -3.92 -11.02 11.62
CA GLN A 7 -3.33 -9.75 11.23
C GLN A 7 -1.97 -9.54 11.86
N ILE A 8 -1.09 -8.84 11.14
CA ILE A 8 0.17 -8.37 11.71
C ILE A 8 -0.18 -7.29 12.76
N PRO A 9 0.13 -7.51 14.05
CA PRO A 9 -0.22 -6.56 15.08
C PRO A 9 0.60 -5.27 14.93
N GLN A 10 -0.08 -4.13 15.04
CA GLN A 10 0.52 -2.81 14.87
C GLN A 10 1.57 -2.50 15.95
N SER A 11 1.55 -3.21 17.08
CA SER A 11 2.60 -3.11 18.10
C SER A 11 3.98 -3.53 17.58
N LEU A 12 4.06 -4.42 16.58
CA LEU A 12 5.34 -4.81 15.97
C LEU A 12 6.02 -3.63 15.25
N THR A 13 5.27 -2.60 14.84
CA THR A 13 5.87 -1.42 14.19
C THR A 13 6.66 -0.56 15.16
N ASN A 14 6.40 -0.67 16.46
CA ASN A 14 7.09 0.10 17.50
C ASN A 14 8.43 -0.50 17.91
N ILE A 15 8.79 -1.68 17.39
CA ILE A 15 10.06 -2.33 17.69
C ILE A 15 11.14 -1.74 16.77
N SER A 16 11.73 -0.62 17.20
CA SER A 16 12.81 0.08 16.48
C SER A 16 14.12 -0.71 16.37
N THR A 17 14.29 -1.76 17.19
CA THR A 17 15.46 -2.63 17.18
C THR A 17 15.34 -3.79 16.19
N LEU A 18 14.19 -3.97 15.55
CA LEU A 18 13.93 -5.07 14.63
C LEU A 18 14.69 -4.84 13.31
N GLN A 19 15.74 -5.63 13.06
CA GLN A 19 16.58 -5.50 11.85
C GLN A 19 16.20 -6.47 10.73
N VAL A 20 15.68 -7.64 11.09
CA VAL A 20 15.31 -8.69 10.15
C VAL A 20 13.94 -9.22 10.53
N LEU A 21 13.05 -9.27 9.55
CA LEU A 21 11.73 -9.87 9.68
C LEU A 21 11.46 -10.70 8.42
N ASP A 22 11.11 -11.96 8.60
CA ASP A 22 10.64 -12.83 7.53
C ASP A 22 9.34 -13.51 7.99
N LEU A 23 8.24 -13.07 7.40
CA LEU A 23 6.90 -13.61 7.56
C LEU A 23 6.44 -14.29 6.26
N SER A 24 7.36 -14.60 5.35
CA SER A 24 7.03 -15.26 4.10
C SER A 24 6.48 -16.66 4.35
N ASN A 25 5.62 -17.14 3.45
CA ASN A 25 5.03 -18.49 3.54
C ASN A 25 4.22 -18.73 4.83
N ASN A 26 3.31 -17.80 5.13
CA ASN A 26 2.34 -17.92 6.22
C ASN A 26 0.92 -17.68 5.66
N ASN A 27 -0.08 -17.75 6.53
CA ASN A 27 -1.48 -17.46 6.20
C ASN A 27 -1.95 -16.14 6.83
N LEU A 28 -1.06 -15.14 6.88
CA LEU A 28 -1.37 -13.83 7.45
C LEU A 28 -2.38 -13.09 6.57
N SER A 29 -3.18 -12.25 7.22
CA SER A 29 -4.26 -11.49 6.61
C SER A 29 -4.24 -10.02 7.03
N GLY A 30 -5.02 -9.17 6.36
CA GLY A 30 -5.11 -7.74 6.69
C GLY A 30 -4.02 -6.90 6.02
N ALA A 31 -3.78 -5.69 6.53
CA ALA A 31 -2.83 -4.74 5.95
C ALA A 31 -1.44 -4.88 6.58
N VAL A 32 -0.39 -4.82 5.76
CA VAL A 32 0.98 -4.64 6.22
C VAL A 32 1.10 -3.21 6.72
N PRO A 33 1.48 -2.99 7.99
CA PRO A 33 1.72 -1.65 8.49
C PRO A 33 2.86 -1.01 7.70
N SER A 34 2.65 0.19 7.15
CA SER A 34 3.69 0.95 6.43
C SER A 34 4.51 1.85 7.35
N THR A 35 4.40 1.69 8.67
CA THR A 35 4.97 2.58 9.69
C THR A 35 6.14 1.93 10.43
N GLY A 36 7.07 2.75 10.93
CA GLY A 36 8.18 2.30 11.76
C GLY A 36 9.16 1.38 11.02
N SER A 37 9.64 0.34 11.70
CA SER A 37 10.61 -0.62 11.16
C SER A 37 10.08 -1.40 9.96
N PHE A 38 8.76 -1.49 9.79
CA PHE A 38 8.15 -2.18 8.65
C PHE A 38 8.41 -1.49 7.31
N SER A 39 8.65 -0.17 7.31
CA SER A 39 9.06 0.55 6.10
C SER A 39 10.46 0.18 5.62
N LEU A 40 11.26 -0.50 6.46
CA LEU A 40 12.63 -0.91 6.12
C LEU A 40 12.69 -2.33 5.55
N PHE A 41 11.61 -3.12 5.69
CA PHE A 41 11.59 -4.49 5.21
C PHE A 41 11.18 -4.57 3.75
N THR A 42 11.77 -5.54 3.05
CA THR A 42 11.46 -5.76 1.64
C THR A 42 10.13 -6.49 1.47
N PRO A 43 9.46 -6.31 0.32
CA PRO A 43 8.29 -7.10 -0.08
C PRO A 43 8.42 -8.61 0.11
N ILE A 44 9.64 -9.13 -0.05
CA ILE A 44 9.94 -10.57 -0.02
C ILE A 44 9.66 -11.15 1.38
N SER A 45 9.91 -10.36 2.44
CA SER A 45 9.62 -10.70 3.83
C SER A 45 8.14 -10.96 4.11
N PHE A 46 7.24 -10.51 3.23
CA PHE A 46 5.79 -10.69 3.36
C PHE A 46 5.22 -11.57 2.24
N GLY A 47 6.08 -12.14 1.40
CA GLY A 47 5.71 -12.94 0.24
C GLY A 47 4.93 -14.21 0.62
N ASN A 48 4.18 -14.74 -0.34
CA ASN A 48 3.40 -15.97 -0.16
C ASN A 48 2.44 -15.94 1.05
N ASN A 49 1.77 -14.80 1.27
CA ASN A 49 0.65 -14.65 2.22
C ASN A 49 -0.61 -14.23 1.43
N PRO A 50 -1.54 -15.16 1.10
CA PRO A 50 -2.60 -14.92 0.13
C PRO A 50 -3.66 -13.89 0.55
N ASN A 51 -3.76 -13.60 1.86
CA ASN A 51 -4.74 -12.70 2.44
C ASN A 51 -4.14 -11.37 2.92
N LEU A 52 -2.83 -11.18 2.76
CA LEU A 52 -2.10 -10.02 3.22
C LEU A 52 -2.08 -8.92 2.15
N ARG A 53 -2.28 -7.67 2.56
CA ARG A 53 -2.47 -6.52 1.69
C ARG A 53 -1.47 -5.41 1.99
N GLY A 54 -0.94 -4.72 0.99
CA GLY A 54 -0.04 -3.59 1.23
C GLY A 54 1.08 -3.46 0.20
N PRO A 55 2.02 -2.51 0.42
CA PRO A 55 3.17 -2.33 -0.44
C PRO A 55 4.02 -3.61 -0.41
N GLY A 56 4.18 -4.26 -1.57
CA GLY A 56 4.97 -5.49 -1.66
C GLY A 56 4.23 -6.80 -1.41
N THR A 57 2.89 -6.79 -1.26
CA THR A 57 2.11 -8.04 -1.24
C THR A 57 1.34 -8.25 -2.54
N THR A 58 0.75 -9.44 -2.70
CA THR A 58 -0.03 -9.83 -3.88
C THR A 58 -1.42 -9.17 -3.95
N LYS A 59 -1.81 -8.37 -2.96
CA LYS A 59 -3.11 -7.70 -2.91
C LYS A 59 -2.96 -6.23 -2.50
N PRO A 60 -3.37 -5.27 -3.33
CA PRO A 60 -3.49 -3.87 -2.92
C PRO A 60 -4.54 -3.68 -1.82
N CYS A 61 -4.36 -2.65 -0.97
CA CYS A 61 -5.34 -2.27 0.06
C CYS A 61 -6.65 -1.76 -0.60
N PRO A 62 -7.84 -2.18 -0.12
CA PRO A 62 -9.10 -1.63 -0.60
C PRO A 62 -9.22 -0.18 -0.12
N GLY A 63 -9.38 0.77 -1.04
CA GLY A 63 -9.39 2.20 -0.73
C GLY A 63 -8.16 2.97 -1.22
N ALA A 64 -7.17 2.30 -1.82
CA ALA A 64 -6.32 2.99 -2.78
C ALA A 64 -7.25 3.49 -3.90
N PRO A 65 -7.27 4.81 -4.22
CA PRO A 65 -7.98 5.25 -5.40
C PRO A 65 -7.47 4.39 -6.57
N PRO A 66 -8.35 3.90 -7.47
CA PRO A 66 -7.85 3.34 -8.73
C PRO A 66 -6.88 4.40 -9.26
N PHE A 67 -5.72 3.99 -9.78
CA PHE A 67 -4.77 4.93 -10.39
C PHE A 67 -5.56 5.80 -11.38
N SER A 68 -6.02 6.96 -10.95
CA SER A 68 -6.61 7.97 -11.81
C SER A 68 -5.40 8.51 -12.54
N PRO A 69 -5.24 8.25 -13.85
CA PRO A 69 -4.23 8.97 -14.60
C PRO A 69 -4.43 10.46 -14.32
N PRO A 70 -3.37 11.27 -14.17
CA PRO A 70 -3.52 12.70 -13.96
C PRO A 70 -4.46 13.24 -15.04
N SER A 71 -5.56 13.86 -14.62
CA SER A 71 -6.56 14.43 -15.54
C SER A 71 -5.83 15.23 -16.63
N PRO A 72 -6.19 15.08 -17.92
CA PRO A 72 -5.63 15.96 -18.93
C PRO A 72 -5.87 17.40 -18.48
N PHE A 73 -4.81 18.20 -18.45
CA PHE A 73 -4.88 19.61 -18.10
C PHE A 73 -5.86 20.27 -19.06
N ASN A 74 -7.09 20.56 -18.60
CA ASN A 74 -8.04 21.33 -19.39
C ASN A 74 -7.71 22.80 -19.10
N PRO A 75 -7.06 23.53 -20.03
CA PRO A 75 -6.79 24.94 -19.81
C PRO A 75 -8.11 25.70 -19.59
N PRO A 76 -8.10 26.78 -18.80
CA PRO A 76 -9.29 27.59 -18.61
C PRO A 76 -9.79 28.08 -19.97
N THR A 77 -11.04 27.75 -20.29
CA THR A 77 -11.73 28.23 -21.49
C THR A 77 -11.65 29.77 -21.49
N PRO A 78 -11.05 30.42 -22.50
CA PRO A 78 -11.00 31.87 -22.54
C PRO A 78 -12.43 32.43 -22.63
N PRO A 79 -12.71 33.59 -22.00
CA PRO A 79 -14.03 34.21 -22.06
C PRO A 79 -14.43 34.46 -23.52
N ALA A 80 -15.67 34.12 -23.86
CA ALA A 80 -16.24 34.36 -25.17
C ALA A 80 -16.05 35.83 -25.54
N ALA A 81 -15.31 36.09 -26.62
CA ALA A 81 -15.23 37.41 -27.22
C ALA A 81 -16.63 37.79 -27.70
N GLN A 82 -17.27 38.71 -26.99
CA GLN A 82 -18.39 39.47 -27.55
C GLN A 82 -17.80 40.50 -28.51
N GLY A 83 -18.21 40.42 -29.77
CA GLY A 83 -17.89 41.34 -30.87
C GLY A 83 -18.75 40.91 -32.07
N GLU A 84 -19.98 41.43 -32.18
CA GLU A 84 -20.35 42.64 -32.94
C GLU A 84 -20.39 42.39 -34.46
N PHE A 85 -21.61 42.11 -34.95
CA PHE A 85 -22.25 42.82 -36.05
C PHE A 85 -23.74 42.98 -35.73
#